data_AF-A0AB39NZS9-F1
#
_entry.id   AF-A0AB39NZS9-F1
#
_cell.length_a   1.000
_cell.length_b   1.000
_cell.length_c   1.000
_cell.angle_alpha   90.00
_cell.angle_beta   90.00
_cell.angle_gamma   90.00
#
_symmetry.space_group_name_H-M   'P 1'
#
loop_
_entity.id
_entity.type
_entity.pdbx_description
1 polymer ?
#
loop_
_entity_poly.entity_id
_entity_poly.type
_entity_poly.pdbx_seq_one_letter_code
_entity_poly.pdbx_strand_id
1 'polypeptide(L)'
;MPALPWTVPNPPPSHGTAFVMASRFEVRTLKDVPRFFLQSLAAWKQVRSAPGAYGASLIAQPARRVFYTLSAWQDRDALYAYAGTEPHRGIMTSLRSTMRTSTFTFWEVDVTGLPVTWDDARRRLAEQARTDAAGDA
;
A
#
# COMPACT_ATOMS: atom_id res chain seq x y z
N MET A 1 0.83 -5.85 16.99
CA MET A 1 1.21 -6.48 15.71
C MET A 1 2.31 -5.64 15.10
N PRO A 2 3.54 -6.14 14.95
CA PRO A 2 4.63 -5.33 14.44
C PRO A 2 4.38 -4.98 12.97
N ALA A 3 4.55 -3.70 12.63
CA ALA A 3 4.69 -3.28 11.25
C ALA A 3 5.99 -3.86 10.68
N LEU A 4 6.02 -4.23 9.40
CA LEU A 4 7.31 -4.36 8.74
C LEU A 4 7.97 -2.98 8.73
N PRO A 5 9.22 -2.86 9.21
CA PRO A 5 9.91 -1.58 9.25
C PRO A 5 10.01 -0.99 7.85
N TRP A 6 10.05 0.34 7.78
CA TRP A 6 10.18 1.05 6.51
C TRP A 6 11.43 0.56 5.77
N THR A 7 11.24 0.00 4.58
CA THR A 7 12.35 -0.39 3.69
C THR A 7 12.58 0.71 2.67
N VAL A 8 13.84 0.94 2.31
CA VAL A 8 14.27 1.94 1.30
C VAL A 8 14.89 1.18 0.12
N PRO A 9 14.11 0.84 -0.94
CA PRO A 9 14.61 0.16 -2.13
C PRO A 9 15.60 1.02 -2.90
N ASN A 10 15.23 2.28 -3.14
CA ASN A 10 16.04 3.28 -3.82
C ASN A 10 16.11 4.52 -2.91
N PRO A 11 17.30 5.02 -2.57
CA PRO A 11 17.42 6.28 -1.82
C PRO A 11 16.73 7.43 -2.58
N PRO A 12 15.85 8.20 -1.92
CA PRO A 12 15.27 9.40 -2.54
C PRO A 12 16.35 10.47 -2.81
N PRO A 13 16.13 11.38 -3.79
CA PRO A 13 16.98 12.55 -3.99
C PRO A 13 16.92 13.48 -2.77
N SER A 14 17.84 14.45 -2.70
CA SER A 14 17.93 15.41 -1.57
C SER A 14 16.82 16.46 -1.55
N HIS A 15 16.08 16.61 -2.65
CA HIS A 15 15.01 17.59 -2.84
C HIS A 15 14.00 17.07 -3.87
N GLY A 16 12.81 17.66 -3.86
CA GLY A 16 11.71 17.32 -4.75
C GLY A 16 10.56 16.65 -4.02
N THR A 17 9.67 16.04 -4.79
CA THR A 17 8.43 15.47 -4.29
C THR A 17 8.46 13.94 -4.39
N ALA A 18 7.82 13.27 -3.45
CA ALA A 18 7.49 11.86 -3.51
C ALA A 18 5.98 11.67 -3.64
N PHE A 19 5.55 10.76 -4.52
CA PHE A 19 4.18 10.32 -4.64
C PHE A 19 3.91 9.18 -3.67
N VAL A 20 3.00 9.38 -2.71
CA VAL A 20 2.69 8.44 -1.64
C VAL A 20 1.38 7.73 -1.95
N MET A 21 1.36 6.43 -1.70
CA MET A 21 0.16 5.61 -1.71
C MET A 21 0.02 4.90 -0.37
N ALA A 22 -1.16 5.01 0.24
CA ALA A 22 -1.59 4.15 1.33
C ALA A 22 -2.84 3.39 0.94
N SER A 23 -2.94 2.15 1.42
CA SER A 23 -4.14 1.34 1.23
C SER A 23 -4.55 0.60 2.50
N ARG A 24 -5.85 0.32 2.60
CA ARG A 24 -6.45 -0.59 3.58
C ARG A 24 -7.24 -1.65 2.82
N PHE A 25 -6.88 -2.91 3.06
CA PHE A 25 -7.62 -4.07 2.57
C PHE A 25 -8.32 -4.77 3.71
N GLU A 26 -9.59 -5.13 3.51
CA GLU A 26 -10.30 -6.04 4.40
C GLU A 26 -10.78 -7.26 3.60
N VAL A 27 -10.40 -8.47 4.04
CA VAL A 27 -10.84 -9.72 3.37
C VAL A 27 -12.20 -10.20 3.90
N ARG A 28 -12.95 -10.93 3.06
CA ARG A 28 -14.29 -11.45 3.37
C ARG A 28 -14.29 -12.45 4.53
N THR A 29 -13.36 -13.38 4.56
CA THR A 29 -13.36 -14.46 5.56
C THR A 29 -11.98 -14.69 6.19
N LEU A 30 -11.93 -15.36 7.34
CA LEU A 30 -10.65 -15.79 7.94
C LEU A 30 -9.95 -16.87 7.10
N LYS A 31 -10.69 -17.64 6.29
CA LYS A 31 -10.12 -18.66 5.39
C LYS A 31 -9.34 -18.03 4.24
N ASP A 32 -9.66 -16.78 3.89
CA ASP A 32 -8.99 -16.02 2.84
C ASP A 32 -7.68 -15.37 3.30
N VAL A 33 -7.50 -15.20 4.61
CA VAL A 33 -6.36 -14.50 5.21
C VAL A 33 -5.01 -15.12 4.83
N PRO A 34 -4.81 -16.45 4.88
CA PRO A 34 -3.51 -17.05 4.50
C PRO A 34 -3.15 -16.76 3.05
N ARG A 35 -4.10 -16.91 2.12
CA ARG A 35 -3.90 -16.61 0.70
C ARG A 35 -3.53 -15.15 0.50
N PHE A 36 -4.29 -14.23 1.07
CA PHE A 36 -4.01 -12.80 0.95
C PHE A 36 -2.63 -12.43 1.51
N PHE A 37 -2.27 -12.99 2.67
CA PHE A 37 -0.99 -12.72 3.31
C PHE A 37 0.19 -13.21 2.46
N LEU A 38 0.13 -14.43 1.91
CA LEU A 38 1.17 -14.95 1.03
C LEU A 38 1.34 -14.11 -0.25
N GLN A 39 0.23 -13.70 -0.87
CA GLN A 39 0.27 -12.85 -2.05
C GLN A 39 0.80 -11.45 -1.72
N SER A 40 0.47 -10.90 -0.55
CA SER A 40 1.03 -9.64 -0.05
C SER A 40 2.55 -9.74 0.14
N LEU A 41 3.06 -10.87 0.64
CA LEU A 41 4.51 -11.11 0.74
C LEU A 41 5.19 -11.21 -0.63
N ALA A 42 4.52 -11.77 -1.64
CA ALA A 42 5.04 -11.81 -3.01
C ALA A 42 5.15 -10.40 -3.62
N ALA A 43 4.09 -9.59 -3.50
CA ALA A 43 4.13 -8.18 -3.89
C ALA A 43 5.20 -7.39 -3.11
N TRP A 44 5.34 -7.68 -1.81
CA TRP A 44 6.37 -7.07 -0.96
C TRP A 44 7.80 -7.40 -1.41
N LYS A 45 8.06 -8.61 -1.92
CA LYS A 45 9.37 -8.91 -2.49
C LYS A 45 9.64 -8.07 -3.75
N GLN A 46 8.64 -7.86 -4.58
CA GLN A 46 8.76 -7.05 -5.80
C GLN A 46 8.95 -5.55 -5.51
N VAL A 47 8.24 -4.98 -4.53
CA VAL A 47 8.38 -3.54 -4.19
C VAL A 47 9.80 -3.20 -3.72
N ARG A 48 10.47 -4.16 -3.07
CA ARG A 48 11.83 -3.98 -2.54
C ARG A 48 12.92 -3.80 -3.59
N SER A 49 12.59 -3.98 -4.87
CA SER A 49 13.49 -3.74 -6.00
C SER A 49 12.81 -2.96 -7.13
N ALA A 50 11.64 -2.37 -6.87
CA ALA A 50 10.87 -1.66 -7.90
C ALA A 50 11.57 -0.33 -8.25
N PRO A 51 11.82 -0.03 -9.54
CA PRO A 51 12.33 1.26 -9.95
C PRO A 51 11.44 2.41 -9.46
N GLY A 52 12.06 3.48 -8.96
CA GLY A 52 11.34 4.64 -8.44
C GLY A 52 10.67 4.45 -7.08
N ALA A 53 10.78 3.29 -6.41
CA ALA A 53 10.29 3.14 -5.05
C ALA A 53 11.28 3.75 -4.04
N TYR A 54 10.89 4.83 -3.36
CA TYR A 54 11.68 5.46 -2.29
C TYR A 54 11.50 4.77 -0.94
N GLY A 55 10.35 4.12 -0.73
CA GLY A 55 10.19 3.24 0.40
C GLY A 55 8.83 2.64 0.54
N ALA A 56 8.73 1.64 1.41
CA ALA A 56 7.48 0.96 1.69
C ALA A 56 7.44 0.42 3.12
N SER A 57 6.23 0.25 3.65
CA SER A 57 5.92 -0.44 4.90
C SER A 57 4.59 -1.19 4.75
N LEU A 58 4.42 -2.26 5.54
CA LEU A 58 3.19 -3.05 5.58
C LEU A 58 2.82 -3.41 7.01
N ILE A 59 1.52 -3.34 7.33
CA ILE A 59 0.95 -3.84 8.58
C ILE A 59 -0.06 -4.93 8.24
N ALA A 60 0.14 -6.13 8.75
CA ALA A 60 -0.84 -7.20 8.70
C ALA A 60 -1.57 -7.31 10.05
N GLN A 61 -2.90 -7.44 10.01
CA GLN A 61 -3.74 -7.78 11.16
C GLN A 61 -4.63 -8.99 10.81
N PRO A 62 -4.05 -10.21 10.69
CA PRO A 62 -4.76 -11.43 10.28
C PRO A 62 -6.03 -11.71 11.07
N ALA A 63 -5.98 -11.58 12.40
CA ALA A 63 -7.14 -11.80 13.29
C ALA A 63 -8.30 -10.82 13.01
N ARG A 64 -7.99 -9.63 12.49
CA ARG A 64 -8.99 -8.62 12.09
C ARG A 64 -9.34 -8.68 10.61
N ARG A 65 -8.70 -9.56 9.82
CA ARG A 65 -8.82 -9.64 8.36
C ARG A 65 -8.38 -8.36 7.62
N VAL A 66 -7.57 -7.53 8.27
CA VAL A 66 -7.17 -6.21 7.77
C VAL A 66 -5.69 -6.17 7.45
N PHE A 67 -5.35 -5.54 6.33
CA PHE A 67 -3.98 -5.32 5.89
C PHE A 67 -3.82 -3.88 5.43
N TYR A 68 -2.68 -3.29 5.72
CA TYR A 68 -2.34 -1.94 5.30
C TYR A 68 -1.03 -1.94 4.52
N THR A 69 -0.98 -1.16 3.45
CA THR A 69 0.27 -0.85 2.74
C THR A 69 0.50 0.65 2.77
N LEU A 70 1.77 1.03 2.84
CA LEU A 70 2.23 2.41 2.70
C LEU A 70 3.47 2.39 1.83
N SER A 71 3.53 3.26 0.83
CA SER A 71 4.66 3.32 -0.09
C SER A 71 4.86 4.73 -0.62
N ALA A 72 6.11 5.11 -0.84
CA ALA A 72 6.52 6.37 -1.45
C ALA A 72 7.31 6.09 -2.72
N TRP A 73 7.02 6.88 -3.75
CA TRP A 73 7.50 6.69 -5.11
C TRP A 73 8.05 8.01 -5.66
N GLN A 74 8.92 7.90 -6.66
CA GLN A 74 9.42 9.03 -7.44
C GLN A 74 8.27 9.86 -7.99
N ASP A 75 7.29 9.19 -8.59
CA ASP A 75 6.15 9.81 -9.22
C ASP A 75 5.00 8.80 -9.35
N ARG A 76 3.89 9.29 -9.90
CA ARG A 76 2.70 8.49 -10.19
C ARG A 76 3.00 7.35 -11.17
N ASP A 77 3.83 7.59 -12.19
CA ASP A 77 4.10 6.63 -13.26
C ASP A 77 4.90 5.44 -12.75
N ALA A 78 5.88 5.67 -11.87
CA ALA A 78 6.66 4.63 -11.21
C ALA A 78 5.75 3.69 -10.39
N LEU A 79 4.78 4.24 -9.63
CA LEU A 79 3.81 3.44 -8.90
C LEU A 79 2.95 2.58 -9.83
N TYR A 80 2.40 3.17 -10.90
CA TYR A 80 1.52 2.43 -11.82
C TYR A 80 2.29 1.42 -12.66
N ALA A 81 3.54 1.69 -13.03
CA ALA A 81 4.43 0.72 -13.67
C ALA A 81 4.64 -0.50 -12.77
N TYR A 82 4.90 -0.29 -11.48
CA TYR A 82 4.97 -1.38 -10.50
C TYR A 82 3.65 -2.15 -10.42
N ALA A 83 2.51 -1.46 -10.27
CA ALA A 83 1.19 -2.09 -10.17
C ALA A 83 0.82 -2.92 -11.40
N GLY A 84 1.28 -2.49 -12.59
CA GLY A 84 1.08 -3.20 -13.86
C GLY A 84 2.06 -4.35 -14.12
N THR A 85 3.13 -4.49 -13.33
CA THR A 85 4.17 -5.49 -13.53
C THR A 85 3.89 -6.76 -12.74
N GLU A 86 4.21 -7.94 -13.30
CA GLU A 86 4.09 -9.21 -12.58
C GLU A 86 5.14 -9.36 -11.46
N PRO A 87 4.81 -10.03 -10.35
CA PRO A 87 3.54 -10.71 -10.07
C PRO A 87 2.39 -9.80 -9.57
N HIS A 88 2.62 -8.50 -9.34
CA HIS A 88 1.64 -7.61 -8.72
C HIS A 88 0.30 -7.57 -9.47
N ARG A 89 0.35 -7.43 -10.80
CA ARG A 89 -0.87 -7.35 -11.62
C ARG A 89 -1.73 -8.61 -11.51
N GLY A 90 -1.11 -9.79 -11.57
CA GLY A 90 -1.78 -11.07 -11.37
C GLY A 90 -2.35 -11.21 -9.95
N ILE A 91 -1.60 -10.77 -8.94
CA ILE A 91 -2.03 -10.76 -7.54
C ILE A 91 -3.31 -9.93 -7.38
N MET A 92 -3.32 -8.66 -7.82
CA MET A 92 -4.48 -7.77 -7.73
C MET A 92 -5.72 -8.38 -8.38
N THR A 93 -5.55 -8.93 -9.57
CA THR A 93 -6.63 -9.59 -10.32
C THR A 93 -7.20 -10.78 -9.55
N SER A 94 -6.32 -11.64 -9.03
CA SER A 94 -6.72 -12.87 -8.33
C SER A 94 -7.40 -12.63 -6.98
N LEU A 95 -7.11 -11.51 -6.31
CA LEU A 95 -7.61 -11.17 -4.99
C LEU A 95 -8.91 -10.35 -5.02
N ARG A 96 -9.37 -9.90 -6.19
CA ARG A 96 -10.56 -9.04 -6.32
C ARG A 96 -11.81 -9.66 -5.66
N SER A 97 -12.07 -10.96 -5.90
CA SER A 97 -13.19 -11.69 -5.29
C SER A 97 -12.97 -12.03 -3.81
N THR A 98 -11.80 -11.75 -3.26
CA THR A 98 -11.46 -11.97 -1.84
C THR A 98 -11.76 -10.74 -0.97
N MET A 99 -11.78 -9.55 -1.56
CA MET A 99 -11.90 -8.26 -0.85
C MET A 99 -13.33 -7.97 -0.40
N ARG A 100 -13.55 -7.76 0.89
CA ARG A 100 -14.77 -7.13 1.41
C ARG A 100 -14.77 -5.65 1.05
N THR A 101 -13.69 -4.95 1.38
CA THR A 101 -13.51 -3.52 1.10
C THR A 101 -12.04 -3.24 0.79
N SER A 102 -11.80 -2.29 -0.11
CA SER A 102 -10.47 -1.76 -0.41
C SER A 102 -10.54 -0.24 -0.45
N THR A 103 -9.73 0.43 0.38
CA THR A 103 -9.63 1.89 0.40
C THR A 103 -8.22 2.28 0.02
N PHE A 104 -8.08 3.25 -0.88
CA PHE A 104 -6.79 3.77 -1.32
C PHE A 104 -6.78 5.28 -1.24
N THR A 105 -5.68 5.85 -0.76
CA THR A 105 -5.47 7.30 -0.80
C THR A 105 -4.08 7.60 -1.30
N PHE A 106 -3.96 8.70 -2.03
CA PHE A 106 -2.76 9.10 -2.74
C PHE A 106 -2.50 10.57 -2.48
N TRP A 107 -1.25 10.94 -2.22
CA TRP A 107 -0.87 12.32 -1.99
C TRP A 107 0.61 12.54 -2.25
N GLU A 108 1.02 13.79 -2.33
CA GLU A 108 2.41 14.19 -2.51
C GLU A 108 3.00 14.71 -1.20
N VAL A 109 4.29 14.46 -0.99
CA VAL A 109 5.09 14.98 0.13
C VAL A 109 6.45 15.42 -0.38
N ASP A 110 7.09 16.37 0.31
CA ASP A 110 8.52 16.61 0.08
C ASP A 110 9.32 15.35 0.44
N VAL A 111 10.34 15.01 -0.37
CA VAL A 111 11.21 13.86 -0.11
C VAL A 111 11.91 13.94 1.26
N THR A 112 12.18 15.15 1.77
CA THR A 112 12.74 15.34 3.12
C THR A 112 11.76 14.96 4.23
N GLY A 113 10.48 14.82 3.90
CA GLY A 113 9.42 14.37 4.81
C GLY A 113 9.28 12.84 4.90
N LEU A 114 10.12 12.07 4.21
CA LEU A 114 10.14 10.60 4.31
C LEU A 114 10.97 10.14 5.54
N PRO A 115 10.59 9.02 6.20
CA PRO A 115 9.44 8.17 5.90
C PRO A 115 8.11 8.73 6.41
N VAL A 116 7.04 8.51 5.64
CA VAL A 116 5.68 8.81 6.09
C VAL A 116 5.30 7.94 7.28
N THR A 117 4.65 8.53 8.28
CA THR A 117 4.21 7.81 9.48
C THR A 117 2.91 7.05 9.25
N TRP A 118 2.73 5.95 9.98
CA TRP A 118 1.48 5.19 9.95
C TRP A 118 0.28 5.95 10.50
N ASP A 119 0.50 6.91 11.40
CA ASP A 119 -0.58 7.73 11.95
C ASP A 119 -1.15 8.69 10.90
N ASP A 120 -0.30 9.35 10.10
CA ASP A 120 -0.75 10.18 8.97
C ASP A 120 -1.47 9.33 7.92
N ALA A 121 -0.88 8.19 7.55
CA ALA A 121 -1.46 7.27 6.58
C ALA A 121 -2.85 6.75 7.03
N ARG A 122 -3.01 6.40 8.31
CA ARG A 122 -4.29 5.92 8.85
C ARG A 122 -5.34 7.02 8.91
N ARG A 123 -4.95 8.25 9.27
CA ARG A 123 -5.84 9.41 9.27
C ARG A 123 -6.40 9.65 7.86
N ARG A 124 -5.54 9.71 6.85
CA ARG A 124 -5.94 9.88 5.44
C ARG A 124 -6.81 8.72 4.93
N LEU A 125 -6.49 7.47 5.29
CA LEU A 125 -7.32 6.32 4.93
C LEU A 125 -8.71 6.38 5.57
N ALA A 126 -8.82 6.84 6.81
CA ALA A 126 -10.10 7.01 7.48
C ALA A 126 -10.93 8.15 6.87
N GLU A 127 -10.28 9.25 6.48
CA GLU A 127 -10.90 10.34 5.71
C GLU A 127 -11.43 9.83 4.37
N GLN A 128 -10.59 9.13 3.61
CA GLN A 128 -10.98 8.57 2.32
C GLN A 128 -12.13 7.57 2.43
N ALA A 129 -12.11 6.67 3.42
CA ALA A 129 -13.19 5.70 3.62
C ALA A 129 -14.55 6.38 3.89
N ARG A 130 -14.56 7.55 4.54
CA ARG A 130 -15.79 8.35 4.73
C ARG A 130 -16.25 8.98 3.41
N THR A 131 -15.31 9.47 2.60
CA THR A 131 -15.62 10.02 1.27
C THR A 131 -16.19 8.94 0.35
N ASP A 132 -15.58 7.75 0.30
CA ASP A 132 -16.05 6.63 -0.52
C ASP A 132 -17.48 6.24 -0.12
N ALA A 133 -17.75 6.11 1.19
CA ALA A 133 -19.09 5.77 1.70
C ALA A 133 -20.16 6.84 1.40
N ALA A 134 -19.77 8.12 1.31
CA ALA A 134 -20.68 9.21 0.97
C ALA A 134 -20.94 9.31 -0.54
N GLY A 135 -20.02 8.83 -1.39
CA GLY A 135 -20.20 8.79 -2.84
C GLY A 135 -21.02 7.59 -3.33
N ASP A 136 -21.09 6.52 -2.54
CA ASP A 136 -21.87 5.31 -2.83
C ASP A 136 -23.34 5.39 -2.33
N ALA A 137 -23.71 6.44 -1.60
CA ALA A 137 -25.03 6.68 -1.01
C ALA A 137 -25.92 7.57 -1.90
#